data_AF-A0A2V5QUR8-F1
#
_entry.id   AF-A0A2V5QUR8-F1
#
_cell.length_a   1.000
_cell.length_b   1.000
_cell.length_c   1.000
_cell.angle_alpha   90.00
_cell.angle_beta   90.00
_cell.angle_gamma   90.00
#
_symmetry.space_group_name_H-M   'P 1'
#
loop_
_entity.id
_entity.type
_entity.pdbx_description
1 polymer ?
#
loop_
_entity_poly.entity_id
_entity_poly.type
_entity_poly.pdbx_seq_one_letter_code
_entity_poly.pdbx_strand_id
1 'polypeptide(L)'
;MFRVHAQANPQDTEVFATSVRAQVSGKNVAIEKIARISEHDVIAFYPYAAANGTYGALFQLDEHGRIALDALSIERKGSLLFVFINGRPITELEIDKRVSDGKIYVPSGITSADVELMKKDWRLIGQRRR
;
A
#
# COMPACT_ATOMS: atom_id res chain seq x y z
N MET A 1 -9.68 -4.96 0.30
CA MET A 1 -9.63 -3.75 -0.58
C MET A 1 -8.20 -3.24 -0.75
N PHE A 2 -7.52 -2.85 0.33
CA PHE A 2 -6.14 -2.34 0.31
C PHE A 2 -5.18 -3.40 0.84
N ARG A 3 -4.12 -3.70 0.11
CA ARG A 3 -3.10 -4.67 0.55
C ARG A 3 -1.72 -4.15 0.23
N VAL A 4 -0.79 -4.33 1.15
CA VAL A 4 0.63 -4.01 0.96
C VAL A 4 1.41 -5.30 1.12
N HIS A 5 2.11 -5.67 0.06
CA HIS A 5 2.96 -6.85 0.02
C HIS A 5 4.42 -6.44 -0.02
N ALA A 6 5.27 -7.16 0.70
CA ALA A 6 6.70 -6.99 0.59
C ALA A 6 7.25 -7.80 -0.59
N GLN A 7 8.33 -7.31 -1.20
CA GLN A 7 9.16 -8.13 -2.08
C GLN A 7 9.61 -9.40 -1.33
N ALA A 8 9.46 -10.55 -1.98
CA ALA A 8 9.87 -11.83 -1.42
C ALA A 8 11.40 -11.92 -1.29
N ASN A 9 11.86 -12.71 -0.33
CA ASN A 9 13.27 -13.05 -0.22
C ASN A 9 13.65 -13.98 -1.40
N PRO A 10 14.84 -13.84 -2.00
CA PRO A 10 15.36 -14.82 -2.96
C PRO A 10 15.33 -16.29 -2.51
N GLN A 11 15.30 -16.54 -1.20
CA GLN A 11 15.20 -17.87 -0.60
C GLN A 11 13.76 -18.39 -0.45
N ASP A 12 12.75 -17.53 -0.64
CA ASP A 12 11.35 -17.92 -0.53
C ASP A 12 10.95 -18.83 -1.69
N THR A 13 10.26 -19.92 -1.38
CA THR A 13 9.76 -20.85 -2.38
C THR A 13 8.45 -20.32 -3.00
N GLU A 14 8.07 -20.89 -4.16
CA GLU A 14 6.80 -20.55 -4.84
C GLU A 14 5.54 -20.81 -3.99
N VAL A 15 5.68 -21.56 -2.89
CA VAL A 15 4.61 -21.75 -1.90
C VAL A 15 4.27 -20.43 -1.20
N PHE A 16 5.27 -19.58 -0.92
CA PHE A 16 5.12 -18.34 -0.15
C PHE A 16 5.22 -17.07 -1.01
N ALA A 17 5.71 -17.19 -2.24
CA ALA A 17 5.88 -16.07 -3.16
C ALA A 17 4.94 -16.16 -4.38
N THR A 18 4.53 -15.01 -4.90
CA THR A 18 3.84 -14.90 -6.19
C THR A 18 4.50 -13.82 -7.05
N SER A 19 4.39 -13.95 -8.37
CA SER A 19 5.00 -13.01 -9.30
C SER A 19 4.06 -11.87 -9.66
N VAL A 20 4.56 -10.63 -9.59
CA VAL A 20 3.82 -9.41 -9.95
C VAL A 20 4.66 -8.59 -10.92
N ARG A 21 4.03 -8.03 -11.95
CA ARG A 21 4.70 -7.12 -12.87
C ARG A 21 4.86 -5.75 -12.23
N ALA A 22 6.10 -5.35 -12.02
CA ALA A 22 6.46 -4.05 -11.49
C ALA A 22 6.05 -2.94 -12.46
N GLN A 23 5.30 -1.95 -11.98
CA GLN A 23 4.80 -0.79 -12.71
C GLN A 23 5.94 0.15 -13.13
N VAL A 24 6.99 0.29 -12.32
CA VAL A 24 8.11 1.20 -12.63
C VAL A 24 9.13 0.54 -13.55
N SER A 25 9.60 -0.66 -13.18
CA SER A 25 10.67 -1.34 -13.92
C SER A 25 10.18 -2.22 -15.08
N GLY A 26 8.88 -2.55 -15.12
CA GLY A 26 8.30 -3.47 -16.10
C GLY A 26 8.68 -4.94 -15.90
N LYS A 27 9.52 -5.26 -14.91
CA LYS A 27 10.01 -6.61 -14.62
C LYS A 27 9.04 -7.38 -13.74
N ASN A 28 9.06 -8.70 -13.84
CA ASN A 28 8.38 -9.55 -12.88
C ASN A 28 9.19 -9.61 -11.59
N VAL A 29 8.55 -9.29 -10.47
CA VAL A 29 9.13 -9.31 -9.13
C VAL A 29 8.34 -10.30 -8.28
N ALA A 30 9.04 -11.14 -7.54
CA ALA A 30 8.42 -12.02 -6.56
C ALA A 30 8.03 -11.21 -5.31
N ILE A 31 6.78 -11.35 -4.88
CA ILE A 31 6.25 -10.74 -3.66
C ILE A 31 5.73 -11.82 -2.71
N GLU A 32 5.72 -11.52 -1.42
CA GLU A 32 5.10 -12.39 -0.42
C GLU A 32 3.58 -12.51 -0.69
N LYS A 33 3.04 -13.73 -0.63
CA LYS A 33 1.59 -13.96 -0.81
C LYS A 33 0.77 -13.34 0.33
N ILE A 34 1.32 -13.30 1.53
CA ILE A 34 0.67 -12.71 2.71
C ILE A 34 0.92 -11.20 2.69
N ALA A 35 -0.15 -10.41 2.76
CA ALA A 35 -0.04 -8.97 2.89
C ALA A 35 0.50 -8.63 4.28
N ARG A 36 1.47 -7.72 4.35
CA ARG A 36 2.02 -7.18 5.61
C ARG A 36 1.10 -6.16 6.25
N ILE A 37 0.35 -5.42 5.42
CA ILE A 37 -0.65 -4.43 5.84
C ILE A 37 -1.88 -4.63 4.96
N SER A 38 -3.07 -4.49 5.55
CA SER A 38 -4.35 -4.77 4.93
C SER A 38 -5.37 -3.63 5.11
N GLU A 39 -6.54 -3.77 4.51
CA GLU A 39 -7.66 -2.85 4.72
C GLU A 39 -8.07 -2.68 6.19
N HIS A 40 -7.85 -3.70 7.03
CA HIS A 40 -8.22 -3.67 8.44
C HIS A 40 -7.33 -2.73 9.26
N ASP A 41 -6.15 -2.43 8.73
CA ASP A 41 -5.18 -1.53 9.35
C ASP A 41 -5.44 -0.07 8.97
N VAL A 42 -6.38 0.21 8.07
CA VAL A 42 -6.66 1.56 7.55
C VAL A 42 -7.83 2.20 8.32
N ILE A 43 -7.62 3.40 8.87
CA ILE A 43 -8.65 4.14 9.61
C ILE A 43 -9.17 5.38 8.90
N ALA A 44 -8.38 5.93 7.98
CA ALA A 44 -8.75 7.11 7.24
C ALA A 44 -7.93 7.22 5.96
N PHE A 45 -8.42 7.98 5.00
CA PHE A 45 -7.64 8.31 3.82
C PHE A 45 -7.95 9.71 3.30
N TYR A 46 -7.06 10.26 2.48
CA TYR A 46 -7.26 11.52 1.77
C TYR A 46 -6.97 11.31 0.28
N PRO A 47 -8.00 11.24 -0.59
CA PRO A 47 -7.79 11.14 -2.02
C PRO A 47 -7.46 12.51 -2.62
N TYR A 48 -6.61 12.52 -3.66
CA TYR A 48 -6.29 13.72 -4.43
C TYR A 48 -6.21 13.37 -5.92
N ALA A 49 -6.49 14.34 -6.78
CA ALA A 49 -6.40 14.14 -8.22
C ALA A 49 -4.92 14.00 -8.64
N ALA A 50 -4.63 12.99 -9.44
CA ALA A 50 -3.33 12.80 -10.08
C ALA A 50 -3.34 13.39 -11.50
N ALA A 51 -2.16 13.72 -12.02
CA ALA A 51 -2.01 14.37 -13.34
C ALA A 51 -2.53 13.52 -14.52
N ASN A 52 -2.59 12.19 -14.35
CA ASN A 52 -3.02 11.23 -15.37
C ASN A 52 -4.55 10.98 -15.38
N GLY A 53 -5.35 11.80 -14.69
CA GLY A 53 -6.81 11.64 -14.63
C GLY A 53 -7.29 10.56 -13.66
N THR A 54 -6.38 9.90 -12.95
CA THR A 54 -6.70 9.00 -11.83
C THR A 54 -6.57 9.75 -10.49
N TYR A 55 -6.71 9.04 -9.38
CA TYR A 55 -6.47 9.56 -8.04
C TYR A 55 -5.22 8.95 -7.43
N GLY A 56 -4.54 9.73 -6.61
CA GLY A 56 -3.67 9.22 -5.55
C GLY A 56 -4.40 9.30 -4.21
N ALA A 57 -3.79 8.73 -3.18
CA ALA A 57 -4.31 8.83 -1.83
C ALA A 57 -3.20 8.78 -0.77
N LEU A 58 -3.45 9.47 0.34
CA LEU A 58 -2.72 9.29 1.59
C LEU A 58 -3.57 8.41 2.51
N PHE A 59 -3.10 7.21 2.82
CA PHE A 59 -3.74 6.30 3.76
C PHE A 59 -3.17 6.52 5.16
N GLN A 60 -4.04 6.60 6.16
CA GLN A 60 -3.66 6.65 7.56
C GLN A 60 -4.04 5.32 8.22
N LEU A 61 -3.03 4.71 8.83
CA LEU A 61 -3.17 3.43 9.53
C LEU A 61 -3.59 3.64 10.99
N ASP A 62 -4.20 2.61 11.58
CA ASP A 62 -4.34 2.52 13.04
C ASP A 62 -3.00 2.21 13.71
N GLU A 63 -3.04 1.98 15.02
CA GLU A 63 -1.84 1.66 15.79
C GLU A 63 -1.21 0.33 15.38
N HIS A 64 -2.02 -0.69 15.04
CA HIS A 64 -1.51 -1.98 14.59
C HIS A 64 -0.78 -1.84 13.25
N GLY A 65 -1.41 -1.20 12.27
CA GLY A 65 -0.80 -0.91 10.97
C GLY A 65 0.41 -0.01 11.06
N ARG A 66 0.40 1.00 11.95
CA ARG A 66 1.56 1.87 12.20
C ARG A 66 2.76 1.08 12.72
N ILE A 67 2.55 0.21 13.71
CA ILE A 67 3.61 -0.65 14.25
C ILE A 67 4.12 -1.63 13.18
N ALA A 68 3.21 -2.23 12.41
CA ALA A 68 3.56 -3.14 11.32
C ALA A 68 4.40 -2.44 10.24
N LEU A 69 4.02 -1.22 9.83
CA LEU A 69 4.76 -0.41 8.87
C LEU A 69 6.14 -0.01 9.42
N ASP A 70 6.20 0.37 10.70
CA ASP A 70 7.45 0.75 11.36
C ASP A 70 8.45 -0.41 11.36
N ALA A 71 8.03 -1.59 11.83
CA ALA A 71 8.86 -2.80 11.81
C ALA A 71 9.26 -3.19 10.39
N LEU A 72 8.30 -3.23 9.46
CA LEU A 72 8.55 -3.60 8.06
C LEU A 72 9.59 -2.68 7.40
N SER A 73 9.49 -1.37 7.63
CA SER A 73 10.39 -0.38 7.04
C SER A 73 11.84 -0.47 7.56
N ILE A 74 12.03 -1.04 8.75
CA ILE A 74 13.36 -1.33 9.30
C ILE A 74 13.89 -2.64 8.73
N GLU A 75 13.08 -3.71 8.80
CA GLU A 75 13.47 -5.08 8.41
C GLU A 75 13.77 -5.21 6.91
N ARG A 76 13.02 -4.48 6.08
CA ARG A 76 13.03 -4.62 4.63
C ARG A 76 13.63 -3.42 3.91
N LYS A 77 14.46 -2.62 4.60
CA LYS A 77 15.14 -1.47 4.00
C LYS A 77 15.90 -1.87 2.72
N GLY A 78 15.73 -1.09 1.66
CA GLY A 78 16.32 -1.34 0.33
C GLY A 78 15.52 -2.31 -0.54
N SER A 79 14.37 -2.82 -0.08
CA SER A 79 13.45 -3.61 -0.91
C SER A 79 12.21 -2.80 -1.33
N LEU A 80 11.37 -3.43 -2.16
CA LEU A 80 10.13 -2.85 -2.64
C LEU A 80 8.92 -3.33 -1.83
N LEU A 81 7.97 -2.42 -1.63
CA LEU A 81 6.59 -2.70 -1.27
C LEU A 81 5.70 -2.53 -2.49
N PHE A 82 4.67 -3.37 -2.57
CA PHE A 82 3.69 -3.36 -3.65
C PHE A 82 2.32 -3.08 -3.05
N VAL A 83 1.72 -1.97 -3.45
CA VAL A 83 0.39 -1.56 -3.00
C VAL A 83 -0.65 -2.02 -4.01
N PHE A 84 -1.66 -2.73 -3.51
CA PHE A 84 -2.78 -3.22 -4.27
C PHE A 84 -4.07 -2.55 -3.81
N ILE A 85 -4.90 -2.15 -4.77
CA ILE A 85 -6.27 -1.71 -4.56
C ILE A 85 -7.19 -2.62 -5.36
N ASN A 86 -8.12 -3.27 -4.68
CA ASN A 86 -9.09 -4.20 -5.27
C ASN A 86 -8.42 -5.29 -6.14
N GLY A 87 -7.29 -5.82 -5.66
CA GLY A 87 -6.51 -6.87 -6.33
C GLY A 87 -5.66 -6.39 -7.51
N ARG A 88 -5.70 -5.09 -7.86
CA ARG A 88 -4.85 -4.51 -8.89
C ARG A 88 -3.58 -3.92 -8.27
N PRO A 89 -2.38 -4.21 -8.78
CA PRO A 89 -1.16 -3.50 -8.37
C PRO A 89 -1.25 -2.04 -8.85
N ILE A 90 -1.06 -1.09 -7.95
CA ILE A 90 -1.23 0.35 -8.22
C ILE A 90 0.10 1.09 -8.20
N THR A 91 0.96 0.78 -7.23
CA THR A 91 2.30 1.39 -7.12
C THR A 91 3.29 0.45 -6.46
N GLU A 92 4.55 0.60 -6.84
CA GLU A 92 5.69 0.18 -6.02
C GLU A 92 6.15 1.35 -5.14
N LEU A 93 6.67 1.02 -3.96
CA LEU A 93 7.34 1.95 -3.06
C LEU A 93 8.68 1.35 -2.64
N GLU A 94 9.77 2.07 -2.81
CA GLU A 94 11.06 1.67 -2.27
C GLU A 94 11.16 2.05 -0.78
N ILE A 95 11.66 1.13 0.04
CA ILE A 95 11.90 1.38 1.46
C ILE A 95 13.30 2.00 1.62
N ASP A 96 13.40 3.31 1.49
CA ASP A 96 14.66 4.05 1.64
C ASP A 96 15.00 4.39 3.11
N LYS A 97 13.97 4.51 3.95
CA LYS A 97 14.08 4.87 5.38
C LYS A 97 12.95 4.27 6.21
N ARG A 98 13.15 4.34 7.54
CA ARG A 98 12.13 3.98 8.53
C ARG A 98 10.91 4.90 8.39
N VAL A 99 9.72 4.31 8.45
CA VAL A 99 8.43 5.00 8.40
C VAL A 99 7.63 4.68 9.66
N SER A 100 7.60 5.61 10.61
CA SER A 100 6.96 5.41 11.93
C SER A 100 5.65 6.18 12.11
N ASP A 101 5.26 6.98 11.11
CA ASP A 101 4.15 7.94 11.20
C ASP A 101 2.79 7.36 10.77
N GLY A 102 2.76 6.08 10.40
CA GLY A 102 1.56 5.31 10.08
C GLY A 102 0.86 5.77 8.80
N LYS A 103 1.59 6.37 7.85
CA LYS A 103 1.01 6.84 6.60
C LYS A 103 1.64 6.17 5.39
N ILE A 104 0.80 5.82 4.43
CA ILE A 104 1.22 5.28 3.13
C ILE A 104 0.72 6.21 2.04
N TYR A 105 1.65 6.70 1.23
CA TYR A 105 1.39 7.59 0.11
C TYR A 105 1.34 6.80 -1.20
N VAL A 106 0.21 6.87 -1.91
CA VAL A 106 0.03 6.27 -3.23
C VAL A 106 -0.13 7.37 -4.26
N PRO A 107 0.83 7.59 -5.18
CA PRO A 107 0.89 8.79 -6.02
C PRO A 107 -0.24 8.91 -7.04
N SER A 108 -0.69 7.79 -7.62
CA SER A 108 -1.73 7.76 -8.64
C SER A 108 -2.24 6.33 -8.86
N GLY A 109 -3.19 6.14 -9.78
CA GLY A 109 -3.67 4.84 -10.27
C GLY A 109 -4.95 4.36 -9.60
N ILE A 110 -5.45 5.06 -8.58
CA ILE A 110 -6.74 4.77 -7.93
C ILE A 110 -7.87 5.32 -8.81
N THR A 111 -8.89 4.50 -9.09
CA THR A 111 -10.03 4.93 -9.92
C THR A 111 -11.06 5.69 -9.08
N SER A 112 -11.93 6.46 -9.73
CA SER A 112 -13.08 7.10 -9.04
C SER A 112 -13.97 6.07 -8.34
N ALA A 113 -14.20 4.91 -8.98
CA ALA A 113 -14.97 3.81 -8.39
C ALA A 113 -14.31 3.26 -7.12
N ASP A 114 -12.97 3.12 -7.10
CA ASP A 114 -12.26 2.71 -5.90
C ASP A 114 -12.44 3.74 -4.78
N VAL A 115 -12.31 5.04 -5.08
CA VAL A 115 -12.50 6.12 -4.09
C VAL A 115 -13.90 6.06 -3.47
N GLU A 116 -14.94 5.85 -4.29
CA GLU A 116 -16.31 5.73 -3.79
C GLU A 116 -16.53 4.48 -2.93
N LEU A 117 -15.83 3.38 -3.22
CA LEU A 117 -15.83 2.20 -2.34
C LEU A 117 -15.11 2.50 -1.02
N MET A 118 -13.93 3.14 -1.07
CA MET A 118 -13.15 3.50 0.10
C MET A 118 -13.91 4.41 1.07
N LYS A 119 -14.71 5.35 0.56
CA LYS A 119 -15.56 6.24 1.39
C LYS A 119 -16.62 5.49 2.21
N LYS A 120 -16.98 4.26 1.82
CA LYS A 120 -17.95 3.44 2.57
C LYS A 120 -17.32 2.81 3.81
N ASP A 121 -16.04 2.48 3.74
CA ASP A 121 -15.32 1.75 4.78
C ASP A 121 -14.48 2.68 5.67
N TRP A 122 -13.96 3.78 5.12
CA TRP A 122 -13.03 4.66 5.80
C TRP A 122 -13.46 6.12 5.74
N ARG A 123 -13.20 6.85 6.82
CA ARG A 123 -13.43 8.31 6.88
C ARG A 123 -12.35 9.07 6.09
N LEU A 124 -12.67 10.31 5.72
CA LEU A 124 -11.67 11.21 5.16
C LEU A 124 -10.79 11.81 6.26
N ILE A 125 -9.48 11.91 6.02
CA ILE A 125 -8.56 12.63 6.92
C ILE A 125 -9.00 14.09 6.98
N GLY A 126 -9.00 14.67 8.18
CA GLY A 126 -9.39 16.06 8.41
C GLY A 126 -10.91 16.29 8.51
N GLN A 127 -11.76 15.29 8.27
CA GLN A 127 -13.16 15.37 8.66
C GLN A 127 -13.28 15.23 10.18
N ARG A 128 -13.51 16.37 10.85
CA ARG A 128 -13.90 16.41 12.27
C ARG A 128 -15.23 15.69 12.41
N ARG A 129 -15.35 14.71 13.32
CA ARG A 129 -16.65 14.17 13.73
C ARG A 129 -17.48 15.35 14.27
N ARG A 130 -18.67 15.57 13.72
CA ARG A 130 -19.71 16.38 14.36
C ARG A 130 -20.35 15.58 15.48
#